data_AF-A0A957QW34-F1
#
_entry.id   AF-A0A957QW34-F1
#
_cell.length_a   1.000
_cell.length_b   1.000
_cell.length_c   1.000
_cell.angle_alpha   90.00
_cell.angle_beta   90.00
_cell.angle_gamma   90.00
#
_symmetry.space_group_name_H-M   'P 1'
#
loop_
_entity.id
_entity.type
_entity.pdbx_description
1 polymer ?
#
loop_
_entity_poly.entity_id
_entity_poly.type
_entity_poly.pdbx_seq_one_letter_code
_entity_poly.pdbx_strand_id
1 'polypeptide(L)'
;SLTDYLKKQAQAMRTDDYFDADMAWLDLDSNLDISIGPHETYDDQLAGQKTFYKANVLIVDRAASARLDAFKAAVPFEQANLPVPAAYRPDQTGTMTPIELVDDILRTGQGRAVMEPVAFSLPNDPRVWEAKGAKKVMMRNFADERRSVVLIPLLAAIMDDEVNAWATPDGYFNWVLGHEVGHTLG
;
A
#
# COMPACT_ATOMS: atom_id res chain seq x y z
N SER A 1 -7.35 10.68 16.45
CA SER A 1 -6.31 10.31 15.48
C SER A 1 -6.19 11.37 14.37
N LEU A 2 -7.17 11.55 13.47
CA LEU A 2 -7.04 12.42 12.29
C LEU A 2 -6.64 13.87 12.62
N THR A 3 -7.31 14.51 13.59
CA THR A 3 -6.96 15.88 14.02
C THR A 3 -5.51 15.98 14.55
N ASP A 4 -5.02 14.96 15.23
CA ASP A 4 -3.65 14.95 15.77
C ASP A 4 -2.63 14.81 14.64
N TYR A 5 -2.83 13.83 13.75
CA TYR A 5 -2.03 13.67 12.55
C TYR A 5 -1.96 14.95 11.71
N LEU A 6 -3.10 15.58 11.39
CA LEU A 6 -3.11 16.79 10.56
C LEU A 6 -2.36 17.97 11.21
N LYS A 7 -2.40 18.10 12.54
CA LYS A 7 -1.62 19.11 13.28
C LYS A 7 -0.13 18.82 13.20
N LYS A 8 0.28 17.57 13.44
CA LYS A 8 1.68 17.13 13.36
C LYS A 8 2.22 17.26 11.94
N GLN A 9 1.42 16.91 10.94
CA GLN A 9 1.78 17.04 9.52
C GLN A 9 1.98 18.50 9.11
N ALA A 10 1.11 19.40 9.57
CA ALA A 10 1.28 20.83 9.34
C ALA A 10 2.54 21.39 10.00
N GLN A 11 2.94 20.86 11.16
CA GLN A 11 4.21 21.22 11.80
C GLN A 11 5.40 20.66 11.02
N ALA A 12 5.36 19.38 10.64
CA ALA A 12 6.41 18.72 9.86
C ALA A 12 6.73 19.47 8.56
N MET A 13 5.71 19.92 7.82
CA MET A 13 5.90 20.73 6.61
C MET A 13 6.59 22.07 6.84
N ARG A 14 6.64 22.57 8.07
CA ARG A 14 7.30 23.83 8.43
C ARG A 14 8.70 23.62 9.02
N THR A 15 8.93 22.46 9.63
CA THR A 15 10.17 22.15 10.35
C THR A 15 11.07 21.17 9.61
N ASP A 16 10.57 20.55 8.54
CA ASP A 16 11.24 19.50 7.77
C ASP A 16 11.54 18.23 8.59
N ASP A 17 10.80 18.01 9.68
CA ASP A 17 10.89 16.83 10.53
C ASP A 17 9.54 16.10 10.55
N TYR A 18 9.49 14.96 9.88
CA TYR A 18 8.27 14.19 9.61
C TYR A 18 8.05 13.02 10.58
N PHE A 19 9.01 12.70 11.45
CA PHE A 19 8.97 11.49 12.28
C PHE A 19 7.67 11.39 13.11
N ASP A 20 7.35 12.44 13.86
CA ASP A 20 6.16 12.47 14.71
C ASP A 20 4.86 12.38 13.91
N ALA A 21 4.83 12.96 12.71
CA ALA A 21 3.65 12.98 11.86
C ALA A 21 3.43 11.62 11.19
N ASP A 22 4.50 10.96 10.75
CA ASP A 22 4.47 9.60 10.23
C ASP A 22 4.01 8.60 11.30
N MET A 23 4.51 8.72 12.53
CA MET A 23 4.05 7.90 13.66
C MET A 23 2.55 8.06 13.92
N ALA A 24 2.05 9.30 13.87
CA ALA A 24 0.62 9.61 14.02
C ALA A 24 -0.22 9.16 12.81
N TRP A 25 0.35 9.16 11.59
CA TRP A 25 -0.29 8.63 10.39
C TRP A 25 -0.51 7.11 10.50
N LEU A 26 0.48 6.39 11.02
CA LEU A 26 0.36 4.96 11.32
C LEU A 26 -0.69 4.66 12.42
N ASP A 27 -1.02 5.63 13.28
CA ASP A 27 -2.10 5.55 14.31
C ASP A 27 -3.46 6.05 13.82
N LEU A 28 -3.63 6.29 12.52
CA LEU A 28 -4.91 6.77 11.99
C LEU A 28 -6.02 5.72 12.17
N ASP A 29 -6.94 6.01 13.10
CA ASP A 29 -8.28 5.41 13.13
C ASP A 29 -9.33 6.47 12.77
N SER A 30 -9.70 6.54 11.49
CA SER A 30 -10.65 7.52 10.93
C SER A 30 -11.38 6.92 9.73
N ASN A 31 -12.42 7.58 9.23
CA ASN A 31 -13.05 7.22 7.95
C ASN A 31 -12.27 7.76 6.74
N LEU A 32 -11.32 8.65 7.00
CA LEU A 32 -10.40 9.18 5.99
C LEU A 32 -8.98 8.77 6.32
N ASP A 33 -8.27 8.25 5.32
CA ASP A 33 -6.83 8.15 5.33
C ASP A 33 -6.28 9.26 4.42
N ILE A 34 -5.38 10.07 4.97
CA ILE A 34 -4.78 11.18 4.25
C ILE A 34 -3.27 11.00 4.34
N SER A 35 -2.64 10.71 3.21
CA SER A 35 -1.18 10.73 3.08
C SER A 35 -0.79 12.01 2.34
N ILE A 36 0.05 12.84 2.94
CA ILE A 36 0.50 14.08 2.30
C ILE A 36 1.92 14.39 2.73
N GLY A 37 2.85 14.56 1.81
CA GLY A 37 4.23 14.84 2.16
C GLY A 37 5.22 14.39 1.10
N PRO A 38 6.52 14.58 1.36
CA PRO A 38 7.58 14.11 0.50
C PRO A 38 7.89 12.64 0.83
N HIS A 39 7.60 11.71 -0.10
CA HIS A 39 7.64 10.28 0.22
C HIS A 39 8.59 9.45 -0.65
N GLU A 40 8.39 9.42 -1.96
CA GLU A 40 9.17 8.52 -2.83
C GLU A 40 10.36 9.24 -3.47
N THR A 41 11.44 8.50 -3.74
CA THR A 41 12.66 9.03 -4.33
C THR A 41 12.84 8.71 -5.82
N TYR A 42 11.87 8.02 -6.44
CA TYR A 42 12.00 7.50 -7.82
C TYR A 42 12.23 8.58 -8.88
N ASP A 43 11.75 9.81 -8.64
CA ASP A 43 11.91 10.93 -9.57
C ASP A 43 13.31 11.55 -9.49
N ASP A 44 14.10 11.24 -8.44
CA ASP A 44 15.52 11.58 -8.36
C ASP A 44 16.32 10.54 -9.15
N GLN A 45 16.35 10.74 -10.47
CA GLN A 45 17.06 9.88 -11.42
C GLN A 45 18.58 10.00 -11.36
N LEU A 46 19.12 10.88 -10.50
CA LEU A 46 20.56 11.04 -10.33
C LEU A 46 21.08 10.23 -9.16
N ALA A 47 20.53 10.46 -7.96
CA ALA A 47 21.04 9.87 -6.72
C ALA A 47 20.01 9.00 -5.98
N GLY A 48 18.72 9.07 -6.32
CA GLY A 48 17.66 8.36 -5.62
C GLY A 48 17.50 8.75 -4.14
N GLN A 49 17.91 9.98 -3.77
CA GLN A 49 17.95 10.45 -2.38
C GLN A 49 16.86 11.47 -2.07
N LYS A 50 16.45 12.28 -3.06
CA LYS A 50 15.47 13.35 -2.84
C LYS A 50 14.06 12.80 -2.95
N THR A 51 13.26 13.04 -1.92
CA THR A 51 11.84 12.70 -1.89
C THR A 51 11.02 13.78 -2.59
N PHE A 52 9.88 13.38 -3.16
CA PHE A 52 8.98 14.27 -3.89
C PHE A 52 7.61 14.35 -3.24
N TYR A 53 7.01 15.54 -3.27
CA TYR A 53 5.71 15.77 -2.67
C TYR A 53 4.60 15.07 -3.44
N LYS A 54 3.75 14.37 -2.70
CA LYS A 54 2.46 13.83 -3.16
C LYS A 54 1.40 14.04 -2.08
N ALA A 55 0.14 13.95 -2.50
CA ALA A 55 -0.96 13.82 -1.55
C ALA A 55 -2.00 12.83 -2.08
N ASN A 56 -2.63 12.12 -1.15
CA ASN A 56 -3.76 11.23 -1.35
C ASN A 56 -4.82 11.55 -0.28
N VAL A 57 -6.07 11.69 -0.70
CA VAL A 57 -7.25 11.75 0.18
C VAL A 57 -8.10 10.53 -0.11
N LEU A 58 -8.20 9.65 0.87
CA LEU A 58 -8.70 8.30 0.73
C LEU A 58 -9.89 8.09 1.66
N ILE A 59 -10.89 7.35 1.20
CA ILE A 59 -12.01 6.88 2.03
C ILE A 59 -11.73 5.44 2.43
N VAL A 60 -11.74 5.17 3.73
CA VAL A 60 -11.45 3.84 4.28
C VAL A 60 -12.65 2.92 4.10
N ASP A 61 -12.48 1.80 3.41
CA ASP A 61 -13.47 0.72 3.39
C ASP A 61 -13.25 -0.21 4.58
N ARG A 62 -13.95 0.09 5.67
CA ARG A 62 -13.89 -0.74 6.90
C ARG A 62 -14.48 -2.14 6.69
N ALA A 63 -15.49 -2.29 5.84
CA ALA A 63 -16.13 -3.58 5.60
C ALA A 63 -15.21 -4.51 4.79
N ALA A 64 -14.55 -3.98 3.76
CA ALA A 64 -13.55 -4.71 3.00
C ALA A 64 -12.30 -4.97 3.86
N SER A 65 -11.86 -3.99 4.66
CA SER A 65 -10.70 -4.17 5.55
C SER A 65 -10.93 -5.27 6.60
N ALA A 66 -12.15 -5.44 7.11
CA ALA A 66 -12.48 -6.56 8.00
C ALA A 66 -12.36 -7.93 7.32
N ARG A 67 -12.55 -8.01 5.99
CA ARG A 67 -12.34 -9.26 5.23
C ARG A 67 -10.85 -9.61 5.11
N LEU A 68 -9.95 -8.64 5.28
CA LEU A 68 -8.51 -8.90 5.34
C LEU A 68 -8.10 -9.68 6.59
N ASP A 69 -8.90 -9.67 7.66
CA ASP A 69 -8.54 -10.37 8.90
C ASP A 69 -8.42 -11.88 8.70
N ALA A 70 -9.23 -12.46 7.80
CA ALA A 70 -9.08 -13.86 7.39
C ALA A 70 -7.76 -14.10 6.65
N PHE A 71 -7.33 -13.14 5.82
CA PHE A 71 -6.07 -13.22 5.08
C PHE A 71 -4.85 -13.08 6.02
N LYS A 72 -4.91 -12.13 6.95
CA LYS A 72 -3.91 -11.93 8.00
C LYS A 72 -3.74 -13.18 8.87
N ALA A 73 -4.84 -13.86 9.19
CA ALA A 73 -4.80 -15.11 9.96
C ALA A 73 -4.08 -16.26 9.22
N ALA A 74 -4.01 -16.21 7.88
CA ALA A 74 -3.31 -17.21 7.08
C ALA A 74 -1.80 -16.95 6.97
N VAL A 75 -1.32 -15.72 7.18
CA VAL A 75 0.10 -15.34 7.00
C VAL A 75 1.08 -16.23 7.76
N PRO A 76 0.88 -16.57 9.05
CA PRO A 76 1.79 -17.47 9.76
C PRO A 76 1.86 -18.87 9.14
N PHE A 77 0.73 -19.37 8.62
CA PHE A 77 0.68 -20.63 7.90
C PHE A 77 1.48 -20.55 6.60
N GLU A 78 1.31 -19.49 5.81
CA GLU A 78 2.06 -19.29 4.56
C GLU A 78 3.58 -19.19 4.81
N GLN A 79 4.01 -18.40 5.80
CA GLN A 79 5.43 -18.28 6.17
C GLN A 79 6.05 -19.63 6.54
N ALA A 80 5.33 -20.42 7.35
CA ALA A 80 5.81 -21.74 7.78
C ALA A 80 5.93 -22.73 6.61
N ASN A 81 5.13 -22.56 5.54
CA ASN A 81 5.04 -23.48 4.42
C ASN A 81 5.73 -22.99 3.14
N LEU A 82 6.52 -21.90 3.19
CA LEU A 82 7.30 -21.45 2.04
C LEU A 82 8.14 -22.61 1.46
N PRO A 83 8.17 -22.79 0.12
CA PRO A 83 8.82 -23.92 -0.55
C PRO A 83 10.34 -23.75 -0.64
N VAL A 84 10.99 -23.40 0.47
CA VAL A 84 12.42 -23.17 0.59
C VAL A 84 12.99 -23.92 1.80
N PRO A 85 14.30 -24.25 1.81
CA PRO A 85 14.95 -24.83 2.99
C PRO A 85 14.69 -24.00 4.26
N ALA A 86 14.65 -24.66 5.42
CA ALA A 86 14.33 -24.01 6.70
C ALA A 86 15.25 -22.82 7.04
N ALA A 87 16.52 -22.86 6.60
CA ALA A 87 17.46 -21.75 6.78
C ALA A 87 17.03 -20.44 6.07
N TYR A 88 16.12 -20.52 5.10
CA TYR A 88 15.55 -19.38 4.37
C TYR A 88 14.08 -19.12 4.76
N ARG A 89 13.63 -19.65 5.90
CA ARG A 89 12.31 -19.38 6.50
C ARG A 89 12.48 -18.80 7.90
N PRO A 90 12.96 -17.55 8.03
CA PRO A 90 13.07 -16.92 9.34
C PRO A 90 11.69 -16.76 9.97
N ASP A 91 11.65 -16.64 11.30
CA ASP A 91 10.43 -16.26 12.00
C ASP A 91 10.09 -14.80 11.68
N GLN A 92 8.91 -14.60 11.12
CA GLN A 92 8.35 -13.29 10.74
C GLN A 92 7.15 -12.94 11.64
N THR A 93 7.01 -13.60 12.80
CA THR A 93 5.92 -13.31 13.74
C THR A 93 5.98 -11.85 14.18
N GLY A 94 4.90 -11.11 13.93
CA GLY A 94 4.79 -9.70 14.29
C GLY A 94 5.41 -8.71 13.31
N THR A 95 5.99 -9.16 12.18
CA THR A 95 6.51 -8.25 11.14
C THR A 95 5.45 -7.83 10.12
N MET A 96 4.25 -8.41 10.21
CA MET A 96 3.15 -8.12 9.30
C MET A 96 2.71 -6.66 9.43
N THR A 97 2.90 -5.94 8.33
CA THR A 97 2.47 -4.56 8.17
C THR A 97 0.94 -4.48 8.08
N PRO A 98 0.27 -3.55 8.78
CA PRO A 98 -1.16 -3.28 8.59
C PRO A 98 -1.47 -3.01 7.11
N ILE A 99 -2.57 -3.59 6.62
CA ILE A 99 -3.12 -3.35 5.29
C ILE A 99 -4.48 -2.66 5.45
N GLU A 100 -4.65 -1.55 4.74
CA GLU A 100 -5.86 -0.74 4.74
C GLU A 100 -6.43 -0.66 3.31
N LEU A 101 -7.72 -1.02 3.15
CA LEU A 101 -8.40 -0.91 1.87
C LEU A 101 -9.14 0.41 1.79
N VAL A 102 -8.93 1.11 0.68
CA VAL A 102 -9.45 2.46 0.50
C VAL A 102 -9.97 2.69 -0.91
N ASP A 103 -10.79 3.72 -1.08
CA ASP A 103 -11.05 4.36 -2.37
C ASP A 103 -10.36 5.73 -2.41
N ASP A 104 -9.59 5.99 -3.46
CA ASP A 104 -8.85 7.24 -3.63
C ASP A 104 -9.71 8.29 -4.34
N ILE A 105 -9.97 9.42 -3.65
CA ILE A 105 -10.84 10.50 -4.14
C ILE A 105 -10.02 11.66 -4.71
N LEU A 106 -8.79 11.84 -4.23
CA LEU A 106 -7.89 12.88 -4.69
C LEU A 106 -6.46 12.38 -4.58
N ARG A 107 -5.75 12.38 -5.71
CA ARG A 107 -4.30 12.26 -5.77
C ARG A 107 -3.67 13.47 -6.45
N THR A 108 -2.49 13.90 -5.99
CA THR A 108 -1.74 15.02 -6.57
C THR A 108 -0.23 14.87 -6.34
N GLY A 109 0.55 15.75 -6.99
CA GLY A 109 2.01 15.71 -6.98
C GLY A 109 2.55 14.47 -7.67
N GLN A 110 3.63 13.89 -7.13
CA GLN A 110 4.26 12.69 -7.66
C GLN A 110 3.27 11.51 -7.81
N GLY A 111 2.23 11.43 -6.97
CA GLY A 111 1.21 10.37 -7.05
C GLY A 111 0.37 10.34 -8.35
N ARG A 112 0.47 11.39 -9.19
CA ARG A 112 -0.16 11.45 -10.53
C ARG A 112 0.82 11.29 -11.69
N ALA A 113 2.13 11.21 -11.41
CA ALA A 113 3.13 11.17 -12.46
C ALA A 113 3.23 9.77 -13.08
N VAL A 114 3.30 9.71 -14.42
CA VAL A 114 3.58 8.53 -15.24
C VAL A 114 2.59 7.38 -15.10
N MET A 115 2.67 6.62 -14.01
CA MET A 115 1.85 5.44 -13.74
C MET A 115 1.19 5.61 -12.39
N GLU A 116 -0.14 5.65 -12.39
CA GLU A 116 -0.92 5.88 -11.19
C GLU A 116 -0.92 4.62 -10.30
N PRO A 117 -0.32 4.65 -9.10
CA PRO A 117 -0.24 3.48 -8.23
C PRO A 117 -1.62 3.01 -7.78
N VAL A 118 -1.76 1.69 -7.59
CA VAL A 118 -2.97 1.02 -7.05
C VAL A 118 -2.80 0.61 -5.58
N ALA A 119 -1.57 0.68 -5.07
CA ALA A 119 -1.22 0.47 -3.69
C ALA A 119 0.07 1.24 -3.35
N PHE A 120 0.33 1.47 -2.07
CA PHE A 120 1.61 1.96 -1.57
C PHE A 120 1.90 1.42 -0.18
N SER A 121 3.18 1.42 0.21
CA SER A 121 3.65 1.08 1.56
C SER A 121 4.48 2.25 2.08
N LEU A 122 4.04 2.88 3.16
CA LEU A 122 4.67 4.08 3.73
C LEU A 122 4.71 4.00 5.26
N PRO A 123 5.50 4.85 5.94
CA PRO A 123 6.52 5.76 5.38
C PRO A 123 7.77 5.01 4.91
N ASN A 124 8.69 5.70 4.23
CA ASN A 124 9.98 5.16 3.79
C ASN A 124 11.12 5.41 4.81
N ASP A 125 10.88 6.19 5.87
CA ASP A 125 11.91 6.54 6.87
C ASP A 125 12.32 5.32 7.71
N PRO A 126 13.60 4.87 7.66
CA PRO A 126 14.08 3.73 8.44
C PRO A 126 13.86 3.86 9.95
N ARG A 127 13.86 5.09 10.48
CA ARG A 127 13.63 5.34 11.91
C ARG A 127 12.20 5.00 12.31
N VAL A 128 11.24 5.32 11.45
CA VAL A 128 9.83 4.99 11.68
C VAL A 128 9.61 3.49 11.49
N TRP A 129 10.27 2.89 10.50
CA TRP A 129 10.26 1.43 10.31
C TRP A 129 10.74 0.68 11.55
N GLU A 130 11.86 1.10 12.14
CA GLU A 130 12.38 0.51 13.37
C GLU A 130 11.42 0.71 14.55
N ALA A 131 10.82 1.89 14.66
CA ALA A 131 9.93 2.21 15.78
C ALA A 131 8.54 1.52 15.69
N LYS A 132 8.00 1.35 14.48
CA LYS A 132 6.59 0.98 14.28
C LYS A 132 6.28 0.26 12.96
N GLY A 133 7.25 0.13 12.07
CA GLY A 133 7.05 -0.42 10.74
C GLY A 133 6.38 0.58 9.79
N ALA A 134 5.57 0.05 8.88
CA ALA A 134 4.87 0.79 7.84
C ALA A 134 3.37 0.51 7.88
N LYS A 135 2.63 1.08 6.95
CA LYS A 135 1.25 0.76 6.61
C LYS A 135 1.14 0.61 5.10
N LYS A 136 0.49 -0.47 4.67
CA LYS A 136 0.15 -0.74 3.28
C LYS A 136 -1.27 -0.24 3.02
N VAL A 137 -1.45 0.49 1.94
CA VAL A 137 -2.72 1.07 1.54
C VAL A 137 -3.03 0.61 0.13
N MET A 138 -4.19 0.00 -0.09
CA MET A 138 -4.62 -0.49 -1.40
C MET A 138 -5.87 0.23 -1.88
N MET A 139 -5.79 0.82 -3.07
CA MET A 139 -6.82 1.67 -3.67
C MET A 139 -7.69 0.85 -4.61
N ARG A 140 -8.86 0.41 -4.13
CA ARG A 140 -9.71 -0.52 -4.89
C ARG A 140 -10.22 0.09 -6.18
N ASN A 141 -10.73 1.31 -6.11
CA ASN A 141 -11.24 2.02 -7.30
C ASN A 141 -10.17 2.14 -8.41
N PHE A 142 -8.90 2.40 -8.05
CA PHE A 142 -7.82 2.43 -9.03
C PHE A 142 -7.39 1.03 -9.50
N ALA A 143 -7.41 0.03 -8.62
CA ALA A 143 -7.15 -1.36 -9.00
C ALA A 143 -8.20 -1.84 -10.02
N ASP A 144 -9.48 -1.58 -9.76
CA ASP A 144 -10.60 -1.92 -10.62
C ASP A 144 -10.55 -1.18 -11.96
N GLU A 145 -10.20 0.11 -11.95
CA GLU A 145 -10.05 0.91 -13.16
C GLU A 145 -8.89 0.41 -14.01
N ARG A 146 -7.72 0.14 -13.41
CA ARG A 146 -6.57 -0.44 -14.11
C ARG A 146 -6.91 -1.80 -14.72
N ARG A 147 -7.63 -2.65 -13.99
CA ARG A 147 -8.12 -3.93 -14.52
C ARG A 147 -9.01 -3.70 -15.74
N SER A 148 -9.97 -2.80 -15.63
CA SER A 148 -11.01 -2.61 -16.64
C SER A 148 -10.50 -1.92 -17.91
N VAL A 149 -9.65 -0.90 -17.77
CA VAL A 149 -9.17 -0.07 -18.88
C VAL A 149 -7.88 -0.59 -19.50
N VAL A 150 -7.01 -1.25 -18.72
CA VAL A 150 -5.70 -1.71 -19.21
C VAL A 150 -5.66 -3.23 -19.35
N LEU A 151 -5.95 -3.97 -18.27
CA LEU A 151 -5.74 -5.42 -18.26
C LEU A 151 -6.73 -6.16 -19.17
N ILE A 152 -8.03 -5.87 -19.09
CA ILE A 152 -9.04 -6.57 -19.91
C ILE A 152 -8.77 -6.40 -21.41
N PRO A 153 -8.54 -5.18 -21.95
CA PRO A 153 -8.23 -5.03 -23.37
C PRO A 153 -6.92 -5.71 -23.78
N LEU A 154 -5.91 -5.70 -22.90
CA LEU A 154 -4.64 -6.38 -23.17
C LEU A 154 -4.83 -7.90 -23.27
N LEU A 155 -5.53 -8.50 -22.30
CA LEU A 155 -5.79 -9.95 -22.30
C LEU A 155 -6.62 -10.34 -23.54
N ALA A 156 -7.63 -9.55 -23.91
CA ALA A 156 -8.41 -9.77 -25.12
C ALA A 156 -7.57 -9.75 -26.41
N ALA A 157 -6.43 -9.05 -26.42
CA ALA A 157 -5.53 -8.98 -27.56
C ALA A 157 -4.50 -10.11 -27.62
N ILE A 158 -4.18 -10.77 -26.49
CA ILE A 158 -3.06 -11.72 -26.40
C ILE A 158 -3.43 -13.12 -25.89
N MET A 159 -4.62 -13.28 -25.30
CA MET A 159 -5.12 -14.54 -24.74
C MET A 159 -6.44 -14.98 -25.41
N ASP A 160 -6.77 -16.25 -25.26
CA ASP A 160 -8.07 -16.79 -25.69
C ASP A 160 -9.23 -16.42 -24.74
N ASP A 161 -10.45 -16.70 -25.17
CA ASP A 161 -11.67 -16.40 -24.42
C ASP A 161 -11.73 -17.12 -23.07
N GLU A 162 -11.13 -18.30 -22.95
CA GLU A 162 -11.11 -19.06 -21.71
C GLU A 162 -10.29 -18.34 -20.65
N VAL A 163 -9.07 -17.90 -20.97
CA VAL A 163 -8.22 -17.16 -20.04
C VAL A 163 -8.79 -15.77 -19.75
N ASN A 164 -9.39 -15.11 -20.75
CA ASN A 164 -10.05 -13.83 -20.55
C ASN A 164 -11.17 -13.90 -19.50
N ALA A 165 -11.89 -15.03 -19.43
CA ALA A 165 -12.96 -15.23 -18.45
C ALA A 165 -12.44 -15.33 -16.99
N TRP A 166 -11.16 -15.60 -16.77
CA TRP A 166 -10.57 -15.69 -15.43
C TRP A 166 -10.19 -14.32 -14.83
N ALA A 167 -10.18 -13.25 -15.65
CA ALA A 167 -9.83 -11.89 -15.24
C ALA A 167 -10.96 -11.18 -14.43
N THR A 168 -11.48 -11.86 -13.43
CA THR A 168 -12.52 -11.36 -12.52
C THR A 168 -12.00 -10.23 -11.63
N PRO A 169 -12.89 -9.33 -11.15
CA PRO A 169 -12.51 -8.30 -10.17
C PRO A 169 -11.82 -8.88 -8.93
N ASP A 170 -12.43 -9.90 -8.32
CA ASP A 170 -11.88 -10.56 -7.13
C ASP A 170 -10.54 -11.24 -7.43
N GLY A 171 -10.38 -11.89 -8.59
CA GLY A 171 -9.14 -12.54 -8.98
C GLY A 171 -7.97 -11.55 -9.08
N TYR A 172 -8.18 -10.41 -9.76
CA TYR A 172 -7.16 -9.38 -9.88
C TYR A 172 -6.85 -8.74 -8.51
N PHE A 173 -7.88 -8.36 -7.75
CA PHE A 173 -7.71 -7.75 -6.44
C PHE A 173 -6.96 -8.67 -5.47
N ASN A 174 -7.35 -9.95 -5.39
CA ASN A 174 -6.71 -10.93 -4.50
C ASN A 174 -5.27 -11.24 -4.94
N TRP A 175 -4.97 -11.17 -6.24
CA TRP A 175 -3.59 -11.29 -6.72
C TRP A 175 -2.73 -10.11 -6.22
N VAL A 176 -3.22 -8.88 -6.33
CA VAL A 176 -2.49 -7.70 -5.80
C VAL A 176 -2.35 -7.82 -4.28
N LEU A 177 -3.40 -8.24 -3.57
CA LEU A 177 -3.32 -8.43 -2.11
C LEU A 177 -2.28 -9.49 -1.73
N GLY A 178 -2.26 -10.62 -2.45
CA GLY A 178 -1.26 -11.67 -2.27
C GLY A 178 0.15 -11.20 -2.57
N HIS A 179 0.34 -10.37 -3.60
CA HIS A 179 1.61 -9.72 -3.90
C HIS A 179 2.09 -8.85 -2.73
N GLU A 180 1.21 -7.99 -2.21
CA GLU A 180 1.53 -7.12 -1.07
C GLU A 180 1.89 -7.91 0.18
N VAL A 181 1.18 -8.99 0.49
CA VAL A 181 1.53 -9.87 1.62
C VAL A 181 2.80 -10.67 1.35
N GLY A 182 3.06 -11.04 0.11
CA GLY A 182 4.30 -11.69 -0.30
C GLY A 182 5.55 -10.89 0.08
N HIS A 183 5.48 -9.54 0.06
CA HIS A 183 6.58 -8.69 0.53
C HIS A 183 6.94 -8.84 2.03
N THR A 184 6.04 -9.40 2.85
CA THR A 184 6.28 -9.66 4.28
C THR A 184 6.65 -11.11 4.59
N LEU A 185 6.65 -11.98 3.58
CA LEU A 185 7.04 -13.37 3.70
C LEU A 185 8.51 -13.53 3.29
N GLY A 186 9.16 -14.58 3.81
CA GLY A 186 10.58 -14.86 3.56
C GLY A 186 11.46 -13.93 4.36
#